data_AF-A0A9C7SBM8-F1
#
_entry.id   AF-A0A9C7SBM8-F1
#
_cell.length_a   1.000
_cell.length_b   1.000
_cell.length_c   1.000
_cell.angle_alpha   90.00
_cell.angle_beta   90.00
_cell.angle_gamma   90.00
#
_symmetry.space_group_name_H-M   'P 1'
#
loop_
_entity.id
_entity.type
_entity.pdbx_description
1 polymer ?
#
loop_
_entity_poly.entity_id
_entity_poly.type
_entity_poly.pdbx_seq_one_letter_code
_entity_poly.pdbx_strand_id
1 'polypeptide(L)'
;SIFKIIAYAVREDGAYIEAGENDNLIVQKLQANPNALGIFGFSYLEENADKIQGSTIDGVEPSFDTIASGDYPVSRPLYFYIKNAHVGKIPGILEYALAFASKKAMGEDGYLPERGLIPLSNKELLQVRKSIKSLKVLKM
;
A
#
# COMPACT_ATOMS: atom_id res chain seq x y z
N SER A 1 14.08 27.82 2.16
CA SER A 1 12.86 28.65 2.24
C SER A 1 12.07 28.27 3.47
N ILE A 2 11.27 29.18 4.01
CA ILE A 2 10.33 28.88 5.12
C ILE A 2 9.46 27.66 4.78
N PHE A 3 9.01 27.54 3.52
CA PHE A 3 8.28 26.37 3.03
C PHE A 3 8.97 25.04 3.35
N LYS A 4 10.27 24.88 3.05
CA LYS A 4 10.99 23.61 3.32
C LYS A 4 11.10 23.31 4.82
N ILE A 5 11.25 24.33 5.65
CA ILE A 5 11.35 24.15 7.12
C ILE A 5 10.01 23.66 7.66
N ILE A 6 8.90 24.26 7.21
CA ILE A 6 7.56 23.88 7.67
C ILE A 6 7.12 22.54 7.08
N ALA A 7 7.30 22.31 5.77
CA ALA A 7 6.79 21.13 5.09
C ALA A 7 7.52 19.83 5.45
N TYR A 8 8.76 19.91 5.97
CA TYR A 8 9.57 18.73 6.30
C TYR A 8 9.68 18.48 7.81
N ALA A 9 9.14 19.36 8.64
CA ALA A 9 9.04 19.14 10.08
C ALA A 9 7.77 18.34 10.40
N VAL A 10 7.87 17.42 11.38
CA VAL A 10 6.68 16.79 11.97
C VAL A 10 5.98 17.82 12.85
N ARG A 11 4.65 17.86 12.82
CA ARG A 11 3.86 18.80 13.62
C ARG A 11 3.90 18.42 15.10
N GLU A 12 4.23 19.38 15.95
CA GLU A 12 4.23 19.26 17.42
C GLU A 12 3.13 20.13 18.09
N ASP A 13 2.26 20.75 17.28
CA ASP A 13 1.19 21.66 17.71
C ASP A 13 -0.05 20.94 18.29
N GLY A 14 0.02 19.62 18.46
CA GLY A 14 -1.07 18.78 18.97
C GLY A 14 -2.18 18.48 17.96
N ALA A 15 -2.14 19.04 16.75
CA ALA A 15 -3.11 18.74 15.70
C ALA A 15 -2.80 17.43 14.95
N TYR A 16 -1.51 17.04 14.93
CA TYR A 16 -1.10 15.70 14.51
C TYR A 16 -1.06 14.78 15.74
N ILE A 17 -1.72 13.64 15.63
CA ILE A 17 -1.69 12.59 16.66
C ILE A 17 -1.16 11.33 15.99
N GLU A 18 -0.01 10.85 16.45
CA GLU A 18 0.48 9.54 16.06
C GLU A 18 -0.43 8.46 16.67
N ALA A 19 -1.10 7.70 15.81
CA ALA A 19 -2.02 6.64 16.25
C ALA A 19 -1.32 5.28 16.45
N GLY A 20 -0.03 5.18 16.13
CA GLY A 20 0.70 3.92 16.08
C GLY A 20 0.21 3.01 14.95
N GLU A 21 0.57 1.73 15.00
CA GLU A 21 0.21 0.72 13.99
C GLU A 21 -1.19 0.11 14.19
N ASN A 22 -2.03 0.66 15.08
CA ASN A 22 -3.36 0.10 15.37
C ASN A 22 -4.43 0.84 14.55
N ASP A 23 -4.67 0.39 13.33
CA ASP A 23 -5.66 0.98 12.43
C ASP A 23 -7.09 0.94 13.00
N ASN A 24 -7.45 -0.09 13.80
CA ASN A 24 -8.76 -0.13 14.47
C ASN A 24 -8.96 1.04 15.44
N LEU A 25 -7.89 1.49 16.11
CA LEU A 25 -7.94 2.68 16.96
C LEU A 25 -8.13 3.96 16.12
N ILE A 26 -7.58 4.01 14.90
CA ILE A 26 -7.81 5.13 13.98
C ILE A 26 -9.29 5.21 13.62
N VAL A 27 -9.91 4.08 13.24
CA VAL A 27 -11.35 4.03 12.91
C VAL A 27 -12.19 4.53 14.09
N GLN A 28 -11.93 4.05 15.31
CA GLN A 28 -12.65 4.50 16.51
C GLN A 28 -12.52 6.00 16.77
N LYS A 29 -11.32 6.57 16.56
CA LYS A 29 -11.08 8.00 16.71
C LYS A 29 -11.83 8.83 15.66
N LEU A 30 -11.93 8.34 14.42
CA LEU A 30 -12.69 9.01 13.36
C LEU A 30 -14.20 8.98 13.64
N GLN A 31 -14.71 7.86 14.15
CA GLN A 31 -16.11 7.78 14.57
C GLN A 31 -16.42 8.74 15.73
N ALA A 32 -15.51 8.88 16.69
CA ALA A 32 -15.68 9.76 17.84
C ALA A 32 -15.54 11.25 17.50
N ASN A 33 -14.81 11.58 16.43
CA ASN A 33 -14.57 12.96 16.01
C ASN A 33 -14.80 13.15 14.49
N PRO A 34 -16.00 13.59 14.08
CA PRO A 34 -16.34 13.82 12.67
C PRO A 34 -15.47 14.88 11.96
N ASN A 35 -14.74 15.72 12.70
CA ASN A 35 -13.84 16.72 12.14
C ASN A 35 -12.40 16.21 11.95
N ALA A 36 -12.10 14.98 12.35
CA ALA A 36 -10.78 14.39 12.22
C ALA A 36 -10.54 13.82 10.81
N LEU A 37 -9.28 13.84 10.37
CA LEU A 37 -8.82 13.14 9.18
C LEU A 37 -7.81 12.06 9.58
N GLY A 38 -7.97 10.86 9.03
CA GLY A 38 -7.10 9.72 9.28
C GLY A 38 -6.41 9.26 8.01
N ILE A 39 -5.16 8.82 8.12
CA ILE A 39 -4.39 8.22 7.04
C ILE A 39 -4.06 6.79 7.45
N PHE A 40 -4.65 5.80 6.76
CA PHE A 40 -4.53 4.39 7.07
C PHE A 40 -4.80 3.55 5.81
N GLY A 41 -4.58 2.23 5.88
CA GLY A 41 -4.71 1.33 4.73
C GLY A 41 -6.13 1.26 4.17
N PHE A 42 -6.27 1.16 2.84
CA PHE A 42 -7.57 1.12 2.16
C PHE A 42 -8.48 -0.03 2.63
N SER A 43 -7.90 -1.19 2.98
CA SER A 43 -8.67 -2.35 3.49
C SER A 43 -9.51 -2.01 4.72
N TYR A 44 -9.00 -1.17 5.63
CA TYR A 44 -9.75 -0.75 6.81
C TYR A 44 -10.89 0.21 6.49
N LEU A 45 -10.76 1.00 5.41
CA LEU A 45 -11.86 1.81 4.91
C LEU A 45 -12.95 0.89 4.34
N GLU A 46 -12.57 -0.10 3.53
CA GLU A 46 -13.50 -1.07 2.95
C GLU A 46 -14.25 -1.85 4.03
N GLU A 47 -13.55 -2.36 5.05
CA GLU A 47 -14.13 -3.11 6.17
C GLU A 47 -15.06 -2.27 7.07
N ASN A 48 -14.97 -0.94 7.02
CA ASN A 48 -15.72 -0.02 7.88
C ASN A 48 -16.48 1.05 7.07
N ALA A 49 -16.82 0.76 5.82
CA ALA A 49 -17.52 1.70 4.93
C ALA A 49 -18.92 2.10 5.43
N ASP A 50 -19.49 1.35 6.38
CA ASP A 50 -20.72 1.69 7.11
C ASP A 50 -20.53 2.77 8.17
N LYS A 51 -19.28 3.05 8.56
CA LYS A 51 -18.92 3.90 9.71
C LYS A 51 -18.12 5.14 9.34
N ILE A 52 -17.29 5.03 8.32
CA ILE A 52 -16.37 6.07 7.86
C ILE A 52 -16.41 6.16 6.34
N GLN A 53 -15.95 7.29 5.81
CA GLN A 53 -15.89 7.52 4.36
C GLN A 53 -14.46 7.75 3.87
N GLY A 54 -14.22 7.45 2.59
CA GLY A 54 -13.01 7.83 1.89
C GLY A 54 -13.01 9.31 1.51
N SER A 55 -11.84 9.93 1.45
CA SER A 55 -11.71 11.32 0.97
C SER A 55 -11.56 11.35 -0.54
N THR A 56 -12.33 12.19 -1.23
CA THR A 56 -12.10 12.48 -2.65
C THR A 56 -10.88 13.39 -2.77
N ILE A 57 -9.89 12.99 -3.57
CA ILE A 57 -8.67 13.77 -3.82
C ILE A 57 -8.60 14.08 -5.31
N ASP A 58 -8.49 15.36 -5.64
CA ASP A 58 -8.49 15.87 -7.03
C ASP A 58 -9.67 15.35 -7.89
N GLY A 59 -10.83 15.16 -7.27
CA GLY A 59 -12.04 14.67 -7.93
C GLY A 59 -12.11 13.14 -8.12
N VAL A 60 -11.14 12.39 -7.58
CA VAL A 60 -11.09 10.92 -7.64
C VAL A 60 -11.38 10.33 -6.27
N GLU A 61 -12.35 9.43 -6.19
CA GLU A 61 -12.67 8.67 -4.98
C GLU A 61 -11.73 7.45 -4.82
N PRO A 62 -11.43 7.04 -3.58
CA PRO A 62 -10.68 5.82 -3.33
C PRO A 62 -11.56 4.60 -3.61
N SER A 63 -11.20 3.83 -4.62
CA SER A 63 -11.79 2.53 -4.90
C SER A 63 -10.69 1.54 -5.29
N PHE A 64 -11.03 0.26 -5.35
CA PHE A 64 -10.10 -0.75 -5.84
C PHE A 64 -9.58 -0.39 -7.23
N ASP A 65 -10.47 0.02 -8.14
CA ASP A 65 -10.13 0.35 -9.53
C ASP A 65 -9.23 1.59 -9.63
N THR A 66 -9.58 2.69 -8.93
CA THR A 66 -8.80 3.94 -9.01
C THR A 66 -7.44 3.81 -8.33
N ILE A 67 -7.31 2.94 -7.33
CA ILE A 67 -6.02 2.65 -6.70
C ILE A 67 -5.20 1.69 -7.57
N ALA A 68 -5.83 0.66 -8.15
CA ALA A 68 -5.14 -0.29 -9.02
C ALA A 68 -4.64 0.36 -10.33
N SER A 69 -5.38 1.32 -10.88
CA SER A 69 -4.95 2.10 -12.05
C SER A 69 -3.89 3.16 -11.72
N GLY A 70 -3.79 3.56 -10.45
CA GLY A 70 -2.96 4.67 -9.98
C GLY A 70 -3.60 6.05 -10.16
N ASP A 71 -4.88 6.12 -10.55
CA ASP A 71 -5.60 7.38 -10.72
C ASP A 71 -5.91 8.07 -9.39
N TYR A 72 -6.06 7.30 -8.30
CA TYR A 72 -6.23 7.87 -6.97
C TYR A 72 -4.88 8.47 -6.49
N PRO A 73 -4.77 9.81 -6.32
CA PRO A 73 -3.47 10.49 -6.23
C PRO A 73 -2.60 10.11 -5.02
N VAL A 74 -3.21 9.58 -3.96
CA VAL A 74 -2.52 9.15 -2.73
C VAL A 74 -2.37 7.63 -2.64
N SER A 75 -2.62 6.91 -3.73
CA SER A 75 -2.21 5.50 -3.88
C SER A 75 -0.68 5.40 -3.95
N ARG A 76 -0.14 4.28 -3.46
CA ARG A 76 1.31 4.02 -3.52
C ARG A 76 1.59 2.55 -3.81
N PRO A 77 2.53 2.24 -4.73
CA PRO A 77 2.97 0.88 -4.93
C PRO A 77 3.72 0.36 -3.71
N LEU A 78 3.48 -0.90 -3.35
CA LEU A 78 4.27 -1.62 -2.35
C LEU A 78 5.46 -2.30 -3.03
N TYR A 79 6.67 -2.01 -2.55
CA TYR A 79 7.89 -2.62 -3.08
C TYR A 79 8.42 -3.70 -2.15
N PHE A 80 8.77 -4.85 -2.73
CA PHE A 80 9.49 -5.91 -2.06
C PHE A 80 10.94 -5.97 -2.58
N TYR A 81 11.90 -5.65 -1.71
CA TYR A 81 13.31 -5.53 -2.10
C TYR A 81 14.09 -6.81 -1.85
N ILE A 82 14.75 -7.32 -2.89
CA ILE A 82 15.59 -8.51 -2.83
C ILE A 82 17.00 -8.16 -3.28
N LYS A 83 18.00 -8.52 -2.46
CA LYS A 83 19.41 -8.38 -2.83
C LYS A 83 19.81 -9.55 -3.73
N ASN A 84 20.09 -9.27 -5.00
CA ASN A 84 20.56 -10.29 -5.96
C ASN A 84 21.77 -11.09 -5.44
N ALA A 85 22.67 -10.46 -4.70
CA ALA A 85 23.84 -11.10 -4.12
C ALA A 85 23.51 -12.25 -3.14
N HIS A 86 22.27 -12.34 -2.66
CA HIS A 86 21.80 -13.42 -1.77
C HIS A 86 21.18 -14.59 -2.53
N VAL A 87 20.80 -14.41 -3.80
CA VAL A 87 20.23 -15.50 -4.61
C VAL A 87 21.30 -16.57 -4.85
N GLY A 88 20.97 -17.83 -4.55
CA GLY A 88 21.90 -18.96 -4.61
C GLY A 88 22.85 -19.09 -3.42
N LYS A 89 22.89 -18.11 -2.50
CA LYS A 89 23.62 -18.19 -1.22
C LYS A 89 22.69 -18.43 -0.03
N ILE A 90 21.54 -17.76 -0.02
CA ILE A 90 20.48 -17.97 0.96
C ILE A 90 19.41 -18.83 0.28
N PRO A 91 19.14 -20.04 0.81
CA PRO A 91 18.12 -20.92 0.25
C PRO A 91 16.74 -20.25 0.24
N GLY A 92 15.96 -20.47 -0.82
CA GLY A 92 14.55 -20.08 -0.87
C GLY A 92 14.26 -18.63 -1.28
N ILE A 93 15.26 -17.76 -1.48
CA ILE A 93 15.01 -16.35 -1.83
C ILE A 93 14.28 -16.21 -3.17
N LEU A 94 14.75 -16.93 -4.20
CA LEU A 94 14.14 -16.86 -5.53
C LEU A 94 12.75 -17.53 -5.52
N GLU A 95 12.64 -18.65 -4.84
CA GLU A 95 11.39 -19.41 -4.66
C GLU A 95 10.34 -18.56 -3.94
N TYR A 96 10.72 -17.89 -2.85
CA TYR A 96 9.86 -16.98 -2.11
C TYR A 96 9.39 -15.82 -2.99
N ALA A 97 10.30 -15.18 -3.73
CA ALA A 97 9.94 -14.10 -4.65
C ALA A 97 8.91 -14.55 -5.71
N LEU A 98 9.12 -15.73 -6.29
CA LEU A 98 8.23 -16.30 -7.30
C LEU A 98 6.90 -16.80 -6.72
N ALA A 99 6.89 -17.24 -5.46
CA ALA A 99 5.69 -17.61 -4.72
C ALA A 99 4.86 -16.37 -4.37
N PHE A 100 5.52 -15.32 -3.87
CA PHE A 100 4.88 -14.04 -3.57
C PHE A 100 4.27 -13.43 -4.84
N ALA A 101 5.00 -13.43 -5.97
CA ALA A 101 4.48 -12.96 -7.26
C ALA A 101 3.66 -14.04 -8.02
N SER A 102 3.11 -15.06 -7.36
CA SER A 102 2.30 -16.10 -8.03
C SER A 102 0.82 -15.69 -8.16
N LYS A 103 0.09 -16.32 -9.10
CA LYS A 103 -1.37 -16.13 -9.18
C LYS A 103 -2.10 -16.56 -7.90
N LYS A 104 -1.61 -17.58 -7.20
CA LYS A 104 -2.17 -18.03 -5.92
C LYS A 104 -2.01 -16.98 -4.81
N ALA A 105 -1.00 -16.11 -4.92
CA ALA A 105 -0.72 -15.06 -3.96
C ALA A 105 -1.31 -13.71 -4.39
N MET A 106 -0.85 -13.16 -5.52
CA MET A 106 -1.19 -11.83 -6.03
C MET A 106 -2.20 -11.85 -7.19
N GLY A 107 -2.70 -13.00 -7.61
CA GLY A 107 -3.79 -13.04 -8.58
C GLY A 107 -5.06 -12.46 -7.97
N GLU A 108 -6.06 -12.17 -8.80
CA GLU A 108 -7.37 -11.65 -8.39
C GLU A 108 -8.01 -12.53 -7.29
N ASP A 109 -7.99 -13.86 -7.46
CA ASP A 109 -8.43 -14.85 -6.46
C ASP A 109 -7.32 -15.32 -5.51
N GLY A 110 -6.29 -14.49 -5.31
CA GLY A 110 -5.13 -14.82 -4.47
C GLY A 110 -5.36 -14.51 -3.00
N TYR A 111 -4.53 -15.09 -2.12
CA TYR A 111 -4.64 -14.84 -0.67
C TYR A 111 -4.15 -13.44 -0.23
N LEU A 112 -3.50 -12.65 -1.10
CA LEU A 112 -3.04 -11.31 -0.75
C LEU A 112 -4.15 -10.26 -0.90
N PRO A 113 -4.99 -10.27 -1.95
CA PRO A 113 -6.24 -9.52 -1.97
C PRO A 113 -7.13 -9.75 -0.75
N GLU A 114 -7.31 -11.00 -0.33
CA GLU A 114 -8.03 -11.34 0.91
C GLU A 114 -7.43 -10.71 2.18
N ARG A 115 -6.17 -10.26 2.11
CA ARG A 115 -5.44 -9.58 3.19
C ARG A 115 -5.29 -8.08 2.95
N GLY A 116 -6.09 -7.50 2.05
CA GLY A 116 -6.14 -6.07 1.81
C GLY A 116 -5.09 -5.52 0.85
N LEU A 117 -4.34 -6.38 0.14
CA LEU A 117 -3.42 -5.93 -0.91
C LEU A 117 -4.15 -5.80 -2.25
N ILE A 118 -4.08 -4.63 -2.85
CA ILE A 118 -4.58 -4.43 -4.20
C ILE A 118 -3.61 -5.11 -5.18
N PRO A 119 -4.06 -6.16 -5.92
CA PRO A 119 -3.21 -6.93 -6.80
C PRO A 119 -2.80 -6.11 -8.03
N LEU A 120 -1.64 -6.47 -8.57
CA LEU A 120 -1.20 -5.96 -9.87
C LEU A 120 -2.11 -6.49 -10.98
N SER A 121 -2.23 -5.75 -12.08
CA SER A 121 -2.87 -6.29 -13.27
C SER A 121 -2.15 -7.55 -13.77
N ASN A 122 -2.86 -8.44 -14.47
CA ASN A 122 -2.27 -9.66 -15.01
C ASN A 122 -1.00 -9.39 -15.85
N LYS A 123 -0.99 -8.30 -16.61
CA LYS A 123 0.15 -7.87 -17.42
C LYS A 123 1.35 -7.48 -16.55
N GLU A 124 1.12 -6.68 -15.52
CA GLU A 124 2.18 -6.25 -14.60
C GLU A 124 2.70 -7.39 -13.75
N LEU A 125 1.83 -8.28 -13.26
CA LEU A 125 2.23 -9.47 -12.52
C LEU A 125 3.16 -10.36 -13.37
N LEU A 126 2.83 -10.59 -14.64
CA LEU A 126 3.70 -11.33 -15.56
C LEU A 126 5.05 -10.62 -15.77
N GLN A 127 5.05 -9.29 -15.88
CA GLN A 127 6.27 -8.50 -16.02
C GLN A 127 7.15 -8.54 -14.77
N VAL A 128 6.55 -8.48 -13.57
CA VAL A 128 7.24 -8.63 -12.28
C VAL A 128 7.83 -10.04 -12.17
N ARG A 129 7.05 -11.08 -12.47
CA ARG A 129 7.53 -12.48 -12.49
C ARG A 129 8.72 -12.66 -13.43
N LYS A 130 8.67 -12.07 -14.64
CA LYS A 130 9.79 -12.11 -15.59
C LYS A 130 11.03 -11.41 -15.02
N SER A 131 10.83 -10.26 -14.39
CA SER A 131 11.91 -9.46 -13.78
C SER A 131 12.57 -10.20 -12.61
N ILE A 132 11.79 -10.91 -11.79
CA ILE A 132 12.30 -11.78 -10.72
C ILE A 132 13.14 -12.92 -11.30
N LYS A 133 12.62 -13.64 -12.31
CA LYS A 133 13.35 -14.76 -12.95
C LYS A 133 14.69 -14.34 -13.56
N SER A 134 14.75 -13.13 -14.12
CA SER A 134 15.98 -12.59 -14.71
C SER A 134 16.85 -11.81 -13.72
N LEU A 135 16.47 -11.77 -12.43
CA LEU A 135 17.13 -10.97 -11.39
C LEU A 135 17.36 -9.52 -11.83
N LYS A 136 16.38 -8.94 -12.53
CA LYS A 136 16.48 -7.58 -13.07
C LYS A 136 16.65 -6.60 -11.92
N VAL A 137 17.73 -5.83 -11.95
CA VAL A 137 17.96 -4.75 -10.98
C VAL A 137 16.88 -3.68 -11.17
N LEU A 138 16.17 -3.36 -10.08
CA LEU A 138 15.23 -2.25 -10.05
C LEU A 138 16.02 -0.94 -10.17
N LYS A 139 15.68 -0.13 -11.18
CA LYS A 139 16.17 1.24 -11.30
C LYS A 139 15.06 2.16 -10.81
N MET A 140 15.35 2.93 -9.78
CA MET A 140 14.49 4.00 -9.27
C MET A 140 14.76 5.29 -10.04
#